data_AF-A0A931UB86-F1
#
_entry.id   AF-A0A931UB86-F1
#
_cell.length_a   1.000
_cell.length_b   1.000
_cell.length_c   1.000
_cell.angle_alpha   90.00
_cell.angle_beta   90.00
_cell.angle_gamma   90.00
#
_symmetry.space_group_name_H-M   'P 1'
#
loop_
_entity.id
_entity.type
_entity.pdbx_description
1 polymer ?
#
loop_
_entity_poly.entity_id
_entity_poly.type
_entity_poly.pdbx_seq_one_letter_code
_entity_poly.pdbx_strand_id
1 'polypeptide(L)' 'MRSLKRKNYWLDERKIRKVRRLLKAKTETEAIQKAVDLVLFQKEAAKAWVENAGVGGVEDLYAR' A
#
# COMPACT_ATOMS: atom_id res chain seq x y z
N MET A 1 6.83 14.45 14.25
CA MET A 1 5.75 15.37 13.79
C MET A 1 4.97 14.69 12.68
N ARG A 2 3.63 14.57 12.79
CA ARG A 2 2.80 14.14 11.64
C ARG A 2 2.75 15.30 10.63
N SER A 3 3.32 15.13 9.44
CA SER A 3 3.32 16.13 8.36
C SER A 3 2.03 16.10 7.53
N LEU A 4 0.88 16.16 8.20
CA LEU A 4 -0.42 16.17 7.51
C LEU A 4 -0.61 17.50 6.78
N LYS A 5 -0.62 17.46 5.44
CA LYS A 5 -0.93 18.60 4.57
C LYS A 5 -2.17 18.30 3.75
N ARG A 6 -3.17 19.19 3.77
CA ARG A 6 -4.35 19.08 2.92
C ARG A 6 -3.92 19.18 1.46
N LYS A 7 -4.48 18.29 0.63
CA LYS A 7 -4.32 18.29 -0.82
C LYS A 7 -5.70 18.26 -1.46
N ASN A 8 -5.87 18.96 -2.57
CA ASN A 8 -7.10 18.97 -3.34
C ASN A 8 -6.81 18.32 -4.69
N TYR A 9 -7.47 17.19 -4.98
CA TYR A 9 -7.28 16.40 -6.20
C TYR A 9 -8.64 16.02 -6.78
N TRP A 10 -8.70 15.91 -8.11
CA TRP A 10 -9.81 15.25 -8.78
C TRP A 10 -9.56 13.74 -8.74
N LEU A 11 -10.44 13.00 -8.09
CA LEU A 11 -10.35 11.55 -7.94
C LEU A 11 -11.64 10.90 -8.46
N ASP A 12 -11.50 9.71 -9.03
CA ASP A 12 -12.64 8.90 -9.46
C ASP A 12 -13.35 8.32 -8.23
N GLU A 13 -14.54 8.86 -7.94
CA GLU A 13 -15.37 8.45 -6.80
C GLU A 13 -15.67 6.95 -6.79
N ARG A 14 -15.84 6.33 -7.97
CA ARG A 14 -16.16 4.89 -8.04
C ARG A 14 -14.99 4.06 -7.53
N LYS A 15 -13.75 4.46 -7.86
CA LYS A 15 -12.53 3.82 -7.37
C LYS A 15 -12.39 4.03 -5.87
N ILE A 16 -12.59 5.25 -5.36
CA ILE A 16 -12.48 5.54 -3.93
C ILE A 16 -13.52 4.75 -3.11
N ARG A 17 -14.77 4.67 -3.58
CA ARG A 17 -15.80 3.83 -2.94
C ARG A 17 -15.46 2.34 -2.95
N LYS A 18 -14.78 1.84 -3.99
CA LYS A 18 -14.31 0.45 -4.05
C LYS A 18 -13.17 0.21 -3.04
N VAL A 19 -12.18 1.10 -3.01
CA VAL A 19 -11.05 1.04 -2.07
C VAL A 19 -11.55 1.11 -0.63
N ARG A 20 -12.50 2.00 -0.32
CA ARG A 20 -13.08 2.14 1.02
C ARG A 20 -13.73 0.84 1.50
N ARG A 21 -14.48 0.15 0.63
CA ARG A 21 -15.07 -1.16 0.93
C ARG A 21 -14.01 -2.25 1.10
N LEU A 22 -13.03 -2.31 0.19
CA LEU A 22 -11.95 -3.29 0.22
C LEU A 22 -11.12 -3.20 1.51
N LEU A 23 -10.76 -1.98 1.91
CA LEU A 23 -9.91 -1.70 3.07
C LEU A 23 -10.70 -1.48 4.37
N LYS A 24 -12.02 -1.70 4.33
CA LYS A 24 -12.97 -1.48 5.45
C LYS A 24 -12.75 -0.12 6.14
N ALA A 25 -12.52 0.92 5.35
CA ALA A 25 -12.25 2.26 5.86
C ALA A 25 -13.56 3.01 6.16
N LYS A 26 -13.55 3.83 7.20
CA LYS A 26 -14.73 4.62 7.62
C LYS A 26 -14.92 5.84 6.71
N THR A 27 -13.81 6.48 6.31
CA THR A 27 -13.82 7.69 5.47
C THR A 27 -13.01 7.49 4.18
N GLU A 28 -13.23 8.37 3.20
CA GLU A 28 -12.43 8.38 1.97
C GLU A 28 -10.97 8.75 2.23
N THR A 29 -10.71 9.69 3.15
CA THR A 29 -9.35 10.03 3.59
C THR A 29 -8.65 8.81 4.19
N GLU A 30 -9.31 8.08 5.08
CA GLU A 30 -8.75 6.85 5.65
C GLU A 30 -8.49 5.79 4.57
N ALA A 31 -9.40 5.65 3.60
CA ALA A 31 -9.22 4.72 2.48
C ALA A 31 -7.98 5.05 1.64
N ILE A 32 -7.78 6.34 1.32
CA ILE A 32 -6.63 6.81 0.55
C ILE A 32 -5.33 6.61 1.35
N GLN A 33 -5.30 6.98 2.63
CA GLN A 33 -4.11 6.80 3.47
C GLN A 33 -3.74 5.32 3.57
N LYS A 34 -4.70 4.44 3.90
CA LYS A 34 -4.47 2.99 3.97
C LYS A 34 -3.99 2.41 2.63
N ALA A 35 -4.49 2.91 1.50
CA ALA A 35 -4.05 2.46 0.19
C ALA A 35 -2.59 2.85 -0.09
N VAL A 36 -2.19 4.07 0.29
CA VAL A 36 -0.79 4.52 0.18
C VAL A 36 0.11 3.67 1.09
N ASP A 37 -0.28 3.48 2.35
CA ASP A 37 0.48 2.66 3.31
C ASP A 37 0.65 1.22 2.80
N LEU A 38 -0.41 0.63 2.22
CA LEU A 38 -0.36 -0.71 1.66
C LEU A 38 0.65 -0.83 0.50
N VAL A 39 0.68 0.16 -0.39
CA VAL A 39 1.63 0.16 -1.52
C VAL A 39 3.06 0.31 -1.03
N LEU A 40 3.30 1.20 -0.06
CA LEU A 40 4.62 1.37 0.55
C LEU A 40 5.09 0.07 1.22
N PHE A 41 4.22 -0.52 2.04
CA PHE A 41 4.48 -1.79 2.69
C PHE A 41 4.79 -2.91 1.69
N GLN A 42 4.00 -3.05 0.61
CA GLN A 42 4.26 -4.07 -0.41
C GLN A 42 5.63 -3.90 -1.06
N LYS A 43 6.07 -2.66 -1.29
CA LYS A 43 7.40 -2.40 -1.87
C LYS A 43 8.52 -2.73 -0.89
N GLU A 44 8.38 -2.36 0.37
CA GLU A 44 9.36 -2.70 1.40
C GLU A 44 9.43 -4.21 1.65
N ALA A 45 8.27 -4.87 1.74
CA ALA A 45 8.19 -6.32 1.92
C ALA A 45 8.80 -7.08 0.74
N ALA A 46 8.50 -6.68 -0.51
CA ALA A 46 9.09 -7.30 -1.69
C ALA A 46 10.61 -7.11 -1.73
N LYS A 47 11.10 -5.92 -1.35
CA LYS A 47 12.53 -5.66 -1.25
C LYS A 47 13.19 -6.57 -0.21
N ALA A 48 12.63 -6.63 0.99
CA ALA A 48 13.13 -7.49 2.06
C ALA A 48 13.12 -8.97 1.63
N TRP A 49 12.09 -9.41 0.90
CA TRP A 49 12.01 -10.78 0.41
C TRP A 49 13.17 -11.11 -0.54
N VAL A 50 13.45 -10.24 -1.52
CA VAL A 50 14.56 -10.41 -2.46
C VAL A 50 15.91 -10.36 -1.75
N GLU A 51 16.11 -9.42 -0.82
CA GLU A 51 17.36 -9.29 -0.06
C GLU A 51 17.66 -10.51 0.82
N ASN A 52 16.62 -11.21 1.29
CA ASN A 52 16.75 -12.42 2.09
C ASN A 52 16.61 -13.71 1.26
N ALA A 53 16.55 -13.61 -0.07
CA ALA A 53 16.50 -14.78 -0.94
C ALA A 53 17.75 -15.67 -0.73
N GLY A 54 17.54 -16.97 -0.59
CA GLY A 54 18.59 -17.95 -0.30
C GLY A 54 18.92 -18.13 1.19
N VAL A 55 18.37 -17.32 2.09
CA VAL A 55 18.49 -17.52 3.55
C VAL A 55 17.23 -18.23 4.06
N GLY A 56 17.41 -19.36 4.75
CA GLY A 56 16.31 -20.06 5.42
C GLY A 56 15.23 -20.64 4.50
N GLY A 57 15.54 -20.90 3.22
CA GLY A 57 14.59 -21.46 2.26
C GLY A 57 13.66 -20.42 1.60
N VAL A 58 13.95 -19.13 1.75
CA VAL A 58 13.23 -18.05 1.06
C VAL A 58 13.66 -18.03 -0.40
N GLU A 59 12.72 -18.34 -1.31
CA GLU A 59 12.93 -18.26 -2.76
C GLU A 59 12.85 -16.81 -3.26
N ASP A 60 13.60 -16.49 -4.32
CA ASP A 60 13.56 -15.17 -4.96
C ASP A 60 12.22 -14.98 -5.68
N LEU A 61 11.49 -13.95 -5.26
CA LEU A 61 10.16 -13.59 -5.77
C LEU A 61 10.15 -13.32 -7.29
N TYR A 62 11.29 -12.97 -7.89
CA TYR A 62 11.41 -12.65 -9.32
C TYR A 62 12.21 -13.67 -10.12
N ALA A 63 12.73 -14.73 -9.51
CA ALA A 63 13.41 -15.78 -10.26
C ALA A 63 12.40 -16.49 -11.17
N ARG A 64 12.62 -16.38 -12.48
CA ARG A 64 11.91 -17.11 -13.54
C ARG A 64 12.86 -18.07 -14.21
#